data_AF-A0A1W7AFX5-F1
#
_entry.id   AF-A0A1W7AFX5-F1
#
_cell.length_a   1.000
_cell.length_b   1.000
_cell.length_c   1.000
_cell.angle_alpha   90.00
_cell.angle_beta   90.00
_cell.angle_gamma   90.00
#
_symmetry.space_group_name_H-M   'P 1'
#
loop_
_entity.id
_entity.type
_entity.pdbx_description
1 polymer ?
#
loop_
_entity_poly.entity_id
_entity_poly.type
_entity_poly.pdbx_seq_one_letter_code
_entity_poly.pdbx_strand_id
1 'polypeptide(L)'
;MTVKNLVLKTKELANETKKYIERYNDESKRVNEELENNRMLPSDAREYLNGFKKHIETELGKLRSSIYAGLDEAKTKEVARIEQKEESMTQDIMAELTMIEKTYQKGEDLSKYVRKYENNPLALRRLNDIVTSNGGMLEIPEAKGTKLDKLINEISEQVRYLTDVELNKTATTYRFGGVTLDIKHDGVINSLDRALYMYENDVIEE
;
A
#
# COMPACT_ATOMS: atom_id res chain seq x y z
N MET A 1 -3.13 -13.44 -9.39
CA MET A 1 -2.79 -12.85 -8.07
C MET A 1 -3.99 -12.08 -7.51
N THR A 2 -4.12 -11.91 -6.18
CA THR A 2 -5.13 -11.03 -5.55
C THR A 2 -4.44 -9.83 -4.89
N VAL A 3 -5.18 -8.77 -4.57
CA VAL A 3 -4.62 -7.58 -3.90
C VAL A 3 -4.11 -7.92 -2.49
N LYS A 4 -4.81 -8.79 -1.76
CA LYS A 4 -4.33 -9.31 -0.46
C LYS A 4 -2.99 -10.06 -0.59
N ASN A 5 -2.83 -10.86 -1.65
CA ASN A 5 -1.56 -11.54 -1.91
C ASN A 5 -0.43 -10.56 -2.25
N LEU A 6 -0.72 -9.43 -2.92
CA LEU A 6 0.26 -8.37 -3.14
C LEU A 6 0.69 -7.73 -1.81
N VAL A 7 -0.25 -7.41 -0.93
CA VAL A 7 0.09 -6.89 0.41
C VAL A 7 1.02 -7.84 1.15
N LEU A 8 0.70 -9.15 1.16
CA LEU A 8 1.54 -10.15 1.81
C LEU A 8 2.94 -10.24 1.19
N LYS A 9 3.05 -10.23 -0.14
CA LYS A 9 4.35 -10.22 -0.83
C LYS A 9 5.15 -8.94 -0.56
N THR A 10 4.51 -7.78 -0.44
CA THR A 10 5.21 -6.53 -0.10
C THR A 10 5.70 -6.54 1.34
N LYS A 11 4.94 -7.14 2.27
CA LYS A 11 5.42 -7.38 3.63
C LYS A 11 6.58 -8.38 3.67
N GLU A 12 6.54 -9.42 2.85
CA GLU A 12 7.66 -10.36 2.70
C GLU A 12 8.92 -9.62 2.20
N LEU A 13 8.78 -8.77 1.18
CA LEU A 13 9.87 -7.91 0.70
C LEU A 13 10.42 -7.04 1.84
N ALA A 14 9.56 -6.37 2.63
CA ALA A 14 10.00 -5.54 3.75
C ALA A 14 10.81 -6.34 4.79
N ASN A 15 10.32 -7.54 5.14
CA ASN A 15 11.01 -8.43 6.09
C ASN A 15 12.37 -8.89 5.55
N GLU A 16 12.44 -9.26 4.27
CA GLU A 16 13.70 -9.68 3.65
C GLU A 16 14.69 -8.50 3.52
N THR A 17 14.21 -7.29 3.21
CA THR A 17 15.05 -6.07 3.22
C THR A 17 15.60 -5.79 4.62
N LYS A 18 14.80 -5.97 5.69
CA LYS A 18 15.28 -5.82 7.06
C LYS A 18 16.36 -6.85 7.40
N LYS A 19 16.12 -8.13 7.12
CA LYS A 19 17.10 -9.21 7.34
C LYS A 19 18.39 -8.97 6.55
N TYR A 20 18.29 -8.43 5.34
CA TYR A 20 19.45 -8.03 4.55
C TYR A 20 20.28 -6.99 5.28
N ILE A 21 19.65 -5.90 5.72
CA ILE A 21 20.32 -4.79 6.38
C ILE A 21 21.06 -5.28 7.62
N GLU A 22 20.41 -6.11 8.44
CA GLU A 22 21.03 -6.73 9.62
C GLU A 22 22.26 -7.55 9.24
N ARG A 23 22.14 -8.47 8.27
CA ARG A 23 23.27 -9.30 7.82
C ARG A 23 24.40 -8.48 7.20
N TYR A 24 24.09 -7.45 6.42
CA TYR A 24 25.10 -6.58 5.82
C TYR A 24 25.87 -5.81 6.88
N ASN A 25 25.18 -5.31 7.91
CA ASN A 25 25.81 -4.62 9.03
C ASN A 25 26.75 -5.56 9.81
N ASP A 26 26.31 -6.80 10.08
CA ASP A 26 27.13 -7.82 10.75
C ASP A 26 28.37 -8.21 9.92
N GLU A 27 28.20 -8.46 8.63
CA GLU A 27 29.31 -8.78 7.72
C GLU A 27 30.28 -7.60 7.57
N SER A 28 29.76 -6.37 7.48
CA SER A 28 30.58 -5.16 7.42
C SER A 28 31.41 -5.00 8.69
N LYS A 29 30.83 -5.28 9.87
CA LYS A 29 31.56 -5.27 11.14
C LYS A 29 32.67 -6.32 11.16
N ARG A 30 32.36 -7.56 10.78
CA ARG A 30 33.34 -8.65 10.68
C ARG A 30 34.49 -8.31 9.73
N VAL A 31 34.19 -7.77 8.55
CA VAL A 31 35.20 -7.35 7.56
C VAL A 31 36.08 -6.22 8.09
N ASN A 32 35.50 -5.24 8.79
CA ASN A 32 36.27 -4.16 9.41
C ASN A 32 37.22 -4.68 10.50
N GLU A 33 36.77 -5.62 11.33
CA GLU A 33 37.65 -6.26 12.33
C GLU A 33 38.82 -6.99 11.67
N GLU A 34 38.60 -7.68 10.54
CA GLU A 34 39.66 -8.36 9.79
C GLU A 34 40.62 -7.36 9.11
N LEU A 35 40.14 -6.18 8.68
CA LEU A 35 40.98 -5.09 8.17
C LEU A 35 41.86 -4.48 9.27
N GLU A 36 41.27 -4.15 10.42
CA GLU A 36 42.00 -3.58 11.57
C GLU A 36 43.09 -4.51 12.08
N ASN A 37 42.84 -5.83 12.04
CA ASN A 37 43.79 -6.86 12.44
C ASN A 37 44.78 -7.25 11.32
N ASN A 38 44.78 -6.58 10.17
CA ASN A 38 45.61 -6.88 8.98
C ASN A 38 45.48 -8.32 8.47
N ARG A 39 44.33 -8.97 8.70
CA ARG A 39 44.03 -10.34 8.23
C ARG A 39 43.37 -10.38 6.86
N MET A 40 42.89 -9.24 6.38
CA MET A 40 42.28 -9.07 5.06
C MET A 40 42.86 -7.83 4.38
N LEU A 41 43.09 -7.89 3.07
CA LEU A 41 43.49 -6.71 2.30
C LEU A 41 42.27 -5.81 2.01
N PRO A 42 42.46 -4.48 1.93
CA PRO A 42 41.38 -3.56 1.56
C PRO A 42 40.68 -3.87 0.23
N SER A 43 41.43 -4.40 -0.75
CA SER A 43 40.87 -4.84 -2.04
C SER A 43 39.88 -5.98 -1.86
N ASP A 44 40.26 -6.98 -1.08
CA ASP A 44 39.52 -8.23 -0.89
C ASP A 44 38.26 -7.98 -0.04
N ALA A 45 38.38 -7.11 0.97
CA ALA A 45 37.25 -6.62 1.76
C ALA A 45 36.20 -5.93 0.89
N ARG A 46 36.64 -5.03 -0.01
CA ARG A 46 35.75 -4.33 -0.94
C ARG A 46 35.09 -5.30 -1.93
N GLU A 47 35.83 -6.24 -2.49
CA GLU A 47 35.29 -7.24 -3.41
C GLU A 47 34.24 -8.12 -2.71
N TYR A 48 34.53 -8.60 -1.51
CA TYR A 48 33.62 -9.41 -0.71
C TYR A 48 32.30 -8.68 -0.41
N LEU A 49 32.38 -7.46 0.14
CA LEU A 49 31.17 -6.68 0.50
C LEU A 49 30.35 -6.30 -0.74
N ASN A 50 31.00 -6.01 -1.87
CA ASN A 50 30.31 -5.74 -3.14
C ASN A 50 29.61 -7.01 -3.68
N GLY A 51 30.28 -8.16 -3.64
CA GLY A 51 29.70 -9.44 -4.06
C GLY A 51 28.49 -9.82 -3.20
N PHE A 52 28.61 -9.65 -1.89
CA PHE A 52 27.52 -9.88 -0.93
C PHE A 52 26.33 -8.96 -1.21
N LYS A 53 26.56 -7.66 -1.40
CA LYS A 53 25.52 -6.69 -1.77
C LYS A 53 24.81 -7.08 -3.07
N LYS A 54 25.56 -7.41 -4.12
CA LYS A 54 25.01 -7.78 -5.44
C LYS A 54 24.15 -9.05 -5.39
N HIS A 55 24.57 -10.05 -4.61
CA HIS A 55 23.78 -11.27 -4.43
C HIS A 55 22.40 -10.94 -3.84
N ILE A 56 22.37 -10.09 -2.82
CA ILE A 56 21.13 -9.74 -2.15
C ILE A 56 20.25 -8.82 -2.99
N GLU A 57 20.82 -7.84 -3.68
CA GLU A 57 20.10 -7.03 -4.67
C GLU A 57 19.42 -7.89 -5.75
N THR A 58 20.06 -9.00 -6.14
CA THR A 58 19.49 -9.96 -7.10
C THR A 58 18.28 -10.68 -6.51
N GLU A 59 18.35 -11.16 -5.27
CA GLU A 59 17.22 -11.86 -4.62
C GLU A 59 16.05 -10.91 -4.34
N LEU A 60 16.31 -9.73 -3.75
CA LEU A 60 15.27 -8.72 -3.50
C LEU A 60 14.68 -8.19 -4.82
N GLY A 61 15.50 -8.08 -5.86
CA GLY A 61 15.06 -7.76 -7.23
C GLY A 61 14.01 -8.73 -7.78
N LYS A 62 14.17 -10.05 -7.55
CA LYS A 62 13.17 -11.05 -7.97
C LYS A 62 11.83 -10.85 -7.26
N LEU A 63 11.85 -10.57 -5.95
CA LEU A 63 10.63 -10.30 -5.18
C LEU A 63 9.93 -9.04 -5.71
N ARG A 64 10.67 -7.95 -5.92
CA ARG A 64 10.14 -6.71 -6.53
C ARG A 64 9.51 -6.96 -7.88
N SER A 65 10.21 -7.63 -8.78
CA SER A 65 9.70 -7.95 -10.11
C SER A 65 8.42 -8.78 -10.03
N SER A 66 8.34 -9.75 -9.11
CA SER A 66 7.11 -10.53 -8.90
C SER A 66 5.94 -9.67 -8.41
N ILE A 67 6.18 -8.67 -7.57
CA ILE A 67 5.14 -7.77 -7.07
C ILE A 67 4.66 -6.87 -8.22
N TYR A 68 5.58 -6.20 -8.92
CA TYR A 68 5.24 -5.34 -10.05
C TYR A 68 4.49 -6.08 -11.14
N ALA A 69 4.92 -7.29 -11.50
CA ALA A 69 4.29 -8.10 -12.54
C ALA A 69 2.83 -8.46 -12.24
N GLY A 70 2.42 -8.50 -10.96
CA GLY A 70 1.03 -8.80 -10.62
C GLY A 70 0.21 -7.65 -10.08
N LEU A 71 0.73 -6.42 -10.04
CA LEU A 71 -0.06 -5.22 -9.73
C LEU A 71 -1.22 -5.07 -10.72
N ASP A 72 -0.91 -5.08 -12.02
CA ASP A 72 -1.92 -4.95 -13.08
C ASP A 72 -2.92 -6.10 -13.09
N GLU A 73 -2.43 -7.34 -12.93
CA GLU A 73 -3.28 -8.53 -12.88
C GLU A 73 -4.26 -8.47 -11.69
N ALA A 74 -3.77 -8.11 -10.51
CA ALA A 74 -4.59 -8.01 -9.31
C ALA A 74 -5.58 -6.84 -9.42
N LYS A 75 -5.14 -5.67 -9.89
CA LYS A 75 -6.01 -4.51 -10.10
C LYS A 75 -7.14 -4.85 -11.07
N THR A 76 -6.82 -5.43 -12.23
CA THR A 76 -7.81 -5.78 -13.26
C THR A 76 -8.83 -6.78 -12.73
N LYS A 77 -8.38 -7.84 -12.04
CA LYS A 77 -9.28 -8.83 -11.43
C LYS A 77 -10.19 -8.23 -10.37
N GLU A 78 -9.65 -7.31 -9.58
CA GLU A 78 -10.39 -6.70 -8.49
C GLU A 78 -11.40 -5.66 -8.98
N VAL A 79 -11.06 -4.87 -9.99
CA VAL A 79 -12.00 -3.97 -10.69
C VAL A 79 -13.17 -4.77 -11.25
N ALA A 80 -12.90 -5.85 -12.00
CA ALA A 80 -13.97 -6.70 -12.54
C ALA A 80 -14.86 -7.29 -11.45
N ARG A 81 -14.29 -7.64 -10.28
CA ARG A 81 -15.08 -8.13 -9.13
C ARG A 81 -15.94 -7.03 -8.50
N ILE A 82 -15.44 -5.79 -8.44
CA ILE A 82 -16.21 -4.64 -7.96
C ILE A 82 -17.38 -4.37 -8.89
N GLU A 83 -17.12 -4.27 -10.21
CA GLU A 83 -18.14 -4.02 -11.23
C GLU A 83 -19.23 -5.10 -11.23
N GLN A 84 -18.88 -6.38 -11.03
CA GLN A 84 -19.86 -7.47 -10.91
C GLN A 84 -20.79 -7.35 -9.70
N LYS A 85 -20.38 -6.62 -8.66
CA LYS A 85 -21.16 -6.39 -7.45
C LYS A 85 -21.96 -5.09 -7.50
N GLU A 86 -21.71 -4.24 -8.48
CA GLU A 86 -22.46 -3.00 -8.62
C GLU A 86 -23.92 -3.29 -8.99
N GLU A 87 -24.83 -2.72 -8.20
CA GLU A 87 -26.25 -2.76 -8.46
C GLU A 87 -26.63 -1.69 -9.47
N SER A 88 -27.49 -2.07 -10.43
CA SER A 88 -28.02 -1.14 -11.41
C SER A 88 -29.11 -0.25 -10.82
N MET A 89 -29.27 0.95 -11.39
CA MET A 89 -30.38 1.83 -11.07
C MET A 89 -31.69 1.24 -11.60
N THR A 90 -32.59 0.82 -10.70
CA THR A 90 -33.91 0.32 -11.07
C THR A 90 -34.97 1.41 -10.99
N GLN A 91 -36.14 1.17 -11.60
CA GLN A 91 -37.28 2.10 -11.53
C GLN A 91 -37.77 2.28 -10.09
N ASP A 92 -37.75 1.22 -9.28
CA ASP A 92 -38.17 1.29 -7.88
C ASP A 92 -37.21 2.17 -7.06
N ILE A 93 -35.90 2.06 -7.30
CA ILE A 93 -34.89 2.91 -6.67
C ILE A 93 -35.08 4.37 -7.11
N MET A 94 -35.32 4.61 -8.40
CA MET A 94 -35.61 5.96 -8.90
C MET A 94 -36.86 6.56 -8.27
N ALA A 95 -37.93 5.76 -8.10
CA ALA A 95 -39.16 6.20 -7.46
C ALA A 95 -38.94 6.53 -5.97
N GLU A 96 -38.18 5.69 -5.26
CA GLU A 96 -37.81 5.93 -3.86
C GLU A 96 -36.98 7.21 -3.70
N LEU A 97 -35.94 7.40 -4.52
CA LEU A 97 -35.10 8.62 -4.50
C LEU A 97 -35.93 9.87 -4.85
N THR A 98 -36.86 9.77 -5.80
CA THR A 98 -37.78 10.87 -6.14
C THR A 98 -38.71 11.20 -4.97
N MET A 99 -39.13 10.21 -4.20
CA MET A 99 -39.91 10.44 -2.99
C MET A 99 -39.07 11.15 -1.92
N ILE A 100 -37.83 10.69 -1.69
CA ILE A 100 -36.89 11.34 -0.77
C ILE A 100 -36.68 12.80 -1.17
N GLU A 101 -36.46 13.09 -2.45
CA GLU A 101 -36.29 14.46 -2.95
C GLU A 101 -37.47 15.39 -2.60
N LYS A 102 -38.70 14.86 -2.64
CA LYS A 102 -39.92 15.62 -2.32
C LYS A 102 -40.14 15.83 -0.84
N THR A 103 -39.67 14.91 0.00
CA THR A 103 -39.94 14.93 1.45
C THR A 103 -38.75 15.39 2.27
N TYR A 104 -37.54 15.37 1.71
CA TYR A 104 -36.31 15.65 2.44
C TYR A 104 -36.33 17.03 3.08
N GLN A 105 -35.96 17.07 4.36
CA GLN A 105 -35.73 18.30 5.09
C GLN A 105 -34.26 18.37 5.51
N LYS A 106 -33.68 19.56 5.44
CA LYS A 106 -32.28 19.78 5.85
C LYS A 106 -32.07 19.28 7.29
N GLY A 107 -31.10 18.39 7.46
CA GLY A 107 -30.76 17.79 8.75
C GLY A 107 -31.40 16.42 9.01
N GLU A 108 -32.23 15.91 8.09
CA GLU A 108 -32.68 14.52 8.17
C GLU A 108 -31.52 13.53 8.01
N ASP A 109 -31.52 12.47 8.83
CA ASP A 109 -30.55 11.39 8.76
C ASP A 109 -30.89 10.43 7.60
N LEU A 110 -30.02 10.41 6.60
CA LEU A 110 -30.11 9.53 5.43
C LEU A 110 -29.10 8.37 5.47
N SER A 111 -28.44 8.12 6.61
CA SER A 111 -27.45 7.04 6.78
C SER A 111 -28.00 5.66 6.39
N LYS A 112 -29.28 5.40 6.67
CA LYS A 112 -29.98 4.17 6.26
C LYS A 112 -30.03 3.99 4.73
N TYR A 113 -30.18 5.09 3.97
CA TYR A 113 -30.22 5.06 2.51
C TYR A 113 -28.82 4.96 1.93
N VAL A 114 -27.84 5.62 2.56
CA VAL A 114 -26.43 5.46 2.21
C VAL A 114 -26.01 3.99 2.33
N ARG A 115 -26.36 3.31 3.44
CA ARG A 115 -26.11 1.87 3.59
C ARG A 115 -26.89 1.02 2.59
N LYS A 116 -28.18 1.35 2.35
CA LYS A 116 -29.03 0.63 1.39
C LYS A 116 -28.43 0.64 -0.02
N TYR A 117 -27.85 1.76 -0.43
CA TYR A 117 -27.31 1.95 -1.78
C TYR A 117 -25.78 1.83 -1.86
N GLU A 118 -25.14 1.19 -0.88
CA GLU A 118 -23.67 1.08 -0.80
C GLU A 118 -23.03 0.48 -2.08
N ASN A 119 -23.75 -0.42 -2.76
CA ASN A 119 -23.32 -1.05 -4.00
C ASN A 119 -23.94 -0.40 -5.26
N ASN A 120 -24.64 0.72 -5.13
CA ASN A 120 -25.27 1.43 -6.26
C ASN A 120 -24.72 2.87 -6.37
N PRO A 121 -23.59 3.06 -7.08
CA PRO A 121 -22.94 4.37 -7.19
C PRO A 121 -23.84 5.47 -7.75
N LEU A 122 -24.75 5.12 -8.67
CA LEU A 122 -25.69 6.07 -9.26
C LEU A 122 -26.74 6.54 -8.26
N ALA A 123 -27.24 5.63 -7.41
CA ALA A 123 -28.19 5.96 -6.36
C ALA A 123 -27.54 6.82 -5.27
N LEU A 124 -26.32 6.50 -4.85
CA LEU A 124 -25.56 7.35 -3.92
C LEU A 124 -25.32 8.75 -4.48
N ARG A 125 -24.95 8.86 -5.76
CA ARG A 125 -24.77 10.17 -6.40
C ARG A 125 -26.06 10.98 -6.40
N ARG A 126 -27.18 10.35 -6.77
CA ARG A 126 -28.48 11.02 -6.77
C ARG A 126 -28.92 11.43 -5.35
N LEU A 127 -28.66 10.59 -4.35
CA LEU A 127 -28.91 10.91 -2.95
C LEU A 127 -28.09 12.13 -2.48
N ASN A 128 -26.80 12.22 -2.89
CA ASN A 128 -25.97 13.39 -2.64
C ASN A 128 -26.55 14.67 -3.26
N ASP A 129 -26.98 14.57 -4.53
CA ASP A 129 -27.55 15.70 -5.28
C ASP A 129 -28.80 16.25 -4.58
N ILE A 130 -29.65 15.36 -4.04
CA ILE A 130 -30.85 15.75 -3.27
C ILE A 130 -30.46 16.54 -2.02
N VAL A 131 -29.49 16.04 -1.25
CA VAL A 131 -29.06 16.66 0.02
C VAL A 131 -28.39 18.01 -0.24
N THR A 132 -27.48 18.06 -1.20
CA THR A 132 -26.74 19.29 -1.55
C THR A 132 -27.65 20.36 -2.12
N SER A 133 -28.64 20.00 -2.94
CA SER A 133 -29.64 20.94 -3.47
C SER A 133 -30.48 21.61 -2.38
N ASN A 134 -30.62 20.96 -1.22
CA ASN A 134 -31.31 21.48 -0.04
C ASN A 134 -30.35 22.13 0.99
N GLY A 135 -29.10 22.40 0.58
CA GLY A 135 -28.09 23.05 1.42
C GLY A 135 -27.60 22.21 2.60
N GLY A 136 -27.76 20.88 2.50
CA GLY A 136 -27.17 19.90 3.41
C GLY A 136 -25.84 19.36 2.90
N MET A 137 -25.24 18.47 3.70
CA MET A 137 -24.06 17.69 3.33
C MET A 137 -24.31 16.24 3.73
N LEU A 138 -23.96 15.29 2.87
CA LEU A 138 -24.10 13.88 3.13
C LEU A 138 -22.71 13.24 3.11
N GLU A 139 -22.40 12.50 4.17
CA GLU A 139 -21.21 11.66 4.19
C GLU A 139 -21.50 10.39 3.39
N ILE A 140 -20.85 10.29 2.24
CA ILE A 140 -20.94 9.12 1.37
C ILE A 140 -19.63 8.33 1.54
N PRO A 141 -19.71 7.04 1.90
CA PRO A 141 -18.55 6.17 1.93
C PRO A 141 -17.80 6.22 0.62
N GLU A 142 -16.48 6.26 0.70
CA GLU A 142 -15.65 6.24 -0.49
C GLU A 142 -15.91 4.98 -1.33
N ALA A 143 -16.03 5.17 -2.64
CA ALA A 143 -16.30 4.07 -3.57
C ALA A 143 -15.19 3.01 -3.49
N LYS A 144 -15.58 1.72 -3.59
CA LYS A 144 -14.63 0.60 -3.50
C LYS A 144 -13.51 0.67 -4.53
N GLY A 145 -13.79 1.20 -5.73
CA GLY A 145 -12.78 1.46 -6.77
C GLY A 145 -11.73 2.47 -6.33
N THR A 146 -12.13 3.59 -5.72
CA THR A 146 -11.20 4.59 -5.19
C THR A 146 -10.35 4.03 -4.05
N LYS A 147 -10.94 3.23 -3.16
CA LYS A 147 -10.20 2.51 -2.11
C LYS A 147 -9.17 1.55 -2.68
N LEU A 148 -9.54 0.83 -3.76
CA LEU A 148 -8.62 -0.06 -4.47
C LEU A 148 -7.43 0.72 -5.05
N ASP A 149 -7.67 1.85 -5.71
CA ASP A 149 -6.60 2.69 -6.27
C ASP A 149 -5.64 3.18 -5.18
N LYS A 150 -6.16 3.61 -4.03
CA LYS A 150 -5.33 3.97 -2.86
C LYS A 150 -4.46 2.82 -2.38
N LEU A 151 -5.03 1.62 -2.24
CA LEU A 151 -4.28 0.43 -1.80
C LEU A 151 -3.19 0.05 -2.83
N ILE A 152 -3.49 0.11 -4.12
CA ILE A 152 -2.50 -0.17 -5.18
C ILE A 152 -1.37 0.86 -5.18
N ASN A 153 -1.70 2.13 -4.98
CA ASN A 153 -0.70 3.20 -4.85
C ASN A 153 0.19 2.99 -3.62
N GLU A 154 -0.41 2.69 -2.46
CA GLU A 154 0.33 2.39 -1.23
C GLU A 154 1.31 1.23 -1.44
N ILE A 155 0.84 0.11 -2.03
CA ILE A 155 1.71 -1.03 -2.36
C ILE A 155 2.89 -0.56 -3.24
N SER A 156 2.62 0.22 -4.27
CA SER A 156 3.63 0.69 -5.22
C SER A 156 4.65 1.62 -4.57
N GLU A 157 4.20 2.54 -3.71
CA GLU A 157 5.05 3.45 -2.95
C GLU A 157 5.94 2.69 -1.96
N GLN A 158 5.39 1.70 -1.25
CA GLN A 158 6.19 0.89 -0.34
C GLN A 158 7.24 0.05 -1.06
N VAL A 159 6.89 -0.58 -2.19
CA VAL A 159 7.89 -1.30 -3.01
C VAL A 159 8.99 -0.36 -3.49
N ARG A 160 8.63 0.86 -3.90
CA ARG A 160 9.60 1.90 -4.31
C ARG A 160 10.51 2.31 -3.16
N TYR A 161 9.95 2.61 -2.00
CA TYR A 161 10.72 2.94 -0.79
C TYR A 161 11.73 1.85 -0.45
N LEU A 162 11.29 0.58 -0.45
CA LEU A 162 12.16 -0.57 -0.20
C LEU A 162 13.26 -0.72 -1.26
N THR A 163 12.99 -0.34 -2.51
CA THR A 163 13.98 -0.30 -3.59
C THR A 163 15.03 0.79 -3.35
N ASP A 164 14.60 1.98 -2.92
CA ASP A 164 15.48 3.13 -2.73
C ASP A 164 16.40 2.97 -1.50
N VAL A 165 15.91 2.31 -0.44
CA VAL A 165 16.71 1.94 0.76
C VAL A 165 17.90 1.04 0.38
N GLU A 166 17.77 0.20 -0.65
CA GLU A 166 18.88 -0.62 -1.16
C GLU A 166 19.91 0.19 -1.95
N LEU A 167 19.51 1.34 -2.52
CA LEU A 167 20.32 2.08 -3.47
C LEU A 167 21.08 3.27 -2.87
N ASN A 168 20.55 4.01 -1.89
CA ASN A 168 21.27 5.13 -1.24
C ASN A 168 20.55 5.67 0.02
N LYS A 169 21.32 6.05 1.06
CA LYS A 169 21.02 7.06 2.12
C LYS A 169 20.79 6.63 3.60
N THR A 170 21.46 5.63 4.13
CA THR A 170 21.68 5.56 5.60
C THR A 170 23.13 5.40 6.02
N ALA A 171 24.09 5.67 5.12
CA ALA A 171 25.51 5.75 5.41
C ALA A 171 25.86 6.76 6.52
N THR A 172 25.79 6.32 7.77
CA THR A 172 26.55 6.93 8.86
C THR A 172 27.96 6.36 8.74
N THR A 173 28.87 7.20 8.23
CA THR A 173 30.28 6.87 8.05
C THR A 173 30.97 6.80 9.40
N TYR A 174 31.37 5.60 9.81
CA TYR A 174 32.42 5.47 10.82
C TYR A 174 33.77 5.83 10.20
N ARG A 175 34.66 6.46 10.98
CA ARG A 175 36.07 6.57 10.61
C ARG A 175 36.57 5.14 10.34
N PHE A 176 37.05 4.87 9.13
CA PHE A 176 37.31 3.54 8.53
C PHE A 176 36.17 2.88 7.70
N GLY A 177 35.18 3.65 7.22
CA GLY A 177 34.48 3.31 5.97
C GLY A 177 33.36 2.25 6.04
N GLY A 178 32.92 1.86 7.23
CA GLY A 178 31.69 1.08 7.40
C GLY A 178 30.44 1.95 7.25
N VAL A 179 29.50 1.53 6.38
CA VAL A 179 28.16 2.10 6.24
C VAL A 179 27.19 1.22 7.02
N THR A 180 26.53 1.75 8.04
CA THR A 180 25.39 1.09 8.66
C THR A 180 24.15 1.39 7.82
N LEU A 181 23.39 0.37 7.43
CA LEU A 181 22.10 0.54 6.77
C LEU A 181 20.98 0.50 7.80
N ASP A 182 19.91 1.25 7.56
CA ASP A 182 18.68 1.26 8.38
C ASP A 182 17.43 1.45 7.51
N ILE A 183 16.30 0.90 7.98
CA ILE A 183 14.99 0.91 7.34
C ILE A 183 13.88 1.13 8.38
N LYS A 184 12.87 1.94 8.04
CA LYS A 184 11.64 2.07 8.85
C LYS A 184 10.69 0.89 8.61
N HIS A 185 11.13 -0.33 8.90
CA HIS A 185 10.40 -1.58 8.63
C HIS A 185 8.96 -1.55 9.18
N ASP A 186 8.79 -1.20 10.45
CA ASP A 186 7.47 -1.23 11.09
C ASP A 186 6.52 -0.18 10.52
N GLY A 187 7.06 0.92 9.98
CA GLY A 187 6.28 1.91 9.23
C GLY A 187 5.67 1.33 7.96
N VAL A 188 6.45 0.53 7.21
CA VAL A 188 5.98 -0.13 5.98
C VAL A 188 4.86 -1.13 6.30
N ILE A 189 5.06 -1.99 7.29
CA ILE A 189 4.08 -3.02 7.66
C ILE A 189 2.76 -2.38 8.11
N ASN A 190 2.83 -1.39 9.00
CA ASN A 190 1.66 -0.70 9.53
C ASN A 190 0.89 0.05 8.43
N SER A 191 1.60 0.67 7.48
CA SER A 191 0.96 1.38 6.36
C SER A 191 0.16 0.41 5.48
N LEU A 192 0.76 -0.74 5.15
CA LEU A 192 0.11 -1.78 4.36
C LEU A 192 -1.09 -2.40 5.09
N ASP A 193 -0.99 -2.63 6.40
CA ASP A 193 -2.11 -3.12 7.22
C ASP A 193 -3.26 -2.12 7.26
N ARG A 194 -2.96 -0.84 7.46
CA ARG A 194 -3.97 0.22 7.45
C ARG A 194 -4.65 0.33 6.09
N ALA A 195 -3.88 0.35 5.01
CA ALA A 195 -4.43 0.46 3.66
C ALA A 195 -5.30 -0.76 3.30
N LEU A 196 -4.89 -1.97 3.68
CA LEU A 196 -5.70 -3.17 3.49
C LEU A 196 -6.98 -3.11 4.33
N TYR A 197 -6.89 -2.66 5.59
CA TYR A 197 -8.05 -2.50 6.46
C TYR A 197 -9.07 -1.48 5.90
N MET A 198 -8.60 -0.32 5.45
CA MET A 198 -9.42 0.72 4.81
C MET A 198 -10.04 0.24 3.51
N TYR A 199 -9.32 -0.60 2.76
CA TYR A 199 -9.86 -1.21 1.56
C TYR A 199 -10.94 -2.25 1.90
N GLU A 200 -10.72 -3.12 2.89
CA GLU A 200 -11.65 -4.18 3.25
C GLU A 200 -12.93 -3.62 3.92
N ASN A 201 -12.83 -2.53 4.67
CA ASN A 201 -13.92 -1.99 5.50
C ASN A 201 -14.40 -0.60 5.07
N ASP A 202 -15.63 -0.25 5.42
CA ASP A 202 -16.18 1.10 5.27
C ASP A 202 -15.86 1.94 6.49
N VAL A 203 -14.60 2.38 6.57
CA VAL A 203 -14.17 3.36 7.57
C VAL A 203 -14.43 4.75 7.01
N ILE A 204 -15.34 5.47 7.64
CA ILE A 204 -15.42 6.93 7.55
C ILE A 204 -14.32 7.44 8.48
N GLU A 205 -13.34 8.19 7.98
CA GLU A 205 -12.39 8.88 8.86
C GLU A 205 -13.18 9.89 9.71
N GLU A 206 -13.18 9.70 11.04
CA GLU A 206 -13.67 10.69 12.02
C GLU A 206 -12.72 11.90 12.12
#